data_AF-A0A833YWY1-F1
#
_entry.id   AF-A0A833YWY1-F1
#
_cell.length_a   1.000
_cell.length_b   1.000
_cell.length_c   1.000
_cell.angle_alpha   90.00
_cell.angle_beta   90.00
_cell.angle_gamma   90.00
#
_symmetry.space_group_name_H-M   'P 1'
#
loop_
_entity.id
_entity.type
_entity.pdbx_description
1 polymer ?
#
loop_
_entity_poly.entity_id
_entity_poly.type
_entity_poly.pdbx_seq_one_letter_code
_entity_poly.pdbx_strand_id
1 'polypeptide(L)'
;MQKKTMNVAIEQSAQAYEQRLEASARMAAMKERQQKDISQYNLEIRELERIYAHETKLKSFLLTKLNDRMEFEEQAKKEEALKVKKLRRKSKGESFESYEVAHLRLLKLAEDGNLNQLINDFLAKEEKNFARFTYVTELNNDMETMQKKIQKIQNEITLLQSQQKTSQDDNYSVLSQLEERLKKTTEEADMYENSYKEISKTLEDLKSSVENLFKKINCDATKILVQLGETGKITDTNLSQYFAIIERKTNDLLLLESYKRILEMEGAEAENPPLFANPFWGGAAVLKNAEALKVLPPVFGSDPFSDRLDEVDQPLDHSSLRQMVLSHNTMRESRRDFSWAASLKRGTT
;
A
#
# COMPACT_ATOMS: atom_id res chain seq x y z
N MET A 1 -18.37 -46.19 -16.84
CA MET A 1 -17.42 -46.41 -15.73
C MET A 1 -16.35 -45.33 -15.67
N GLN A 2 -15.55 -45.11 -16.73
CA GLN A 2 -14.42 -44.15 -16.75
C GLN A 2 -14.79 -42.68 -16.44
N LYS A 3 -15.91 -42.17 -16.95
CA LYS A 3 -16.38 -40.80 -16.62
C LYS A 3 -16.71 -40.63 -15.13
N LYS A 4 -17.26 -41.66 -14.48
CA LYS A 4 -17.60 -41.60 -13.05
C LYS A 4 -16.33 -41.60 -12.19
N THR A 5 -15.34 -42.41 -12.53
CA THR A 5 -14.05 -42.42 -11.81
C THR A 5 -13.28 -41.11 -12.01
N MET A 6 -13.34 -40.51 -13.20
CA MET A 6 -12.74 -39.20 -13.47
C MET A 6 -13.41 -38.09 -12.66
N ASN A 7 -14.74 -38.04 -12.60
CA ASN A 7 -15.46 -37.04 -11.81
C ASN A 7 -15.16 -37.18 -10.31
N VAL A 8 -15.08 -38.40 -9.78
CA VAL A 8 -14.70 -38.64 -8.37
C VAL A 8 -13.28 -38.17 -8.10
N ALA A 9 -12.32 -38.39 -9.01
CA ALA A 9 -10.97 -37.89 -8.85
C ALA A 9 -10.89 -36.34 -8.90
N ILE A 10 -11.70 -35.70 -9.76
CA ILE A 10 -11.81 -34.24 -9.83
C ILE A 10 -12.40 -33.70 -8.53
N GLU A 11 -13.45 -34.32 -8.01
CA GLU A 11 -14.10 -33.90 -6.76
C GLU A 11 -13.18 -34.10 -5.54
N GLN A 12 -12.46 -35.22 -5.47
CA GLN A 12 -11.45 -35.46 -4.43
C GLN A 12 -10.27 -34.47 -4.50
N SER A 13 -9.81 -34.14 -5.71
CA SER A 13 -8.73 -33.16 -5.88
C SER A 13 -9.19 -31.73 -5.57
N ALA A 14 -10.42 -31.37 -5.91
CA ALA A 14 -11.03 -30.10 -5.51
C ALA A 14 -11.17 -30.00 -3.99
N GLN A 15 -11.66 -31.05 -3.33
CA GLN A 15 -11.79 -31.10 -1.88
C GLN A 15 -10.41 -31.02 -1.18
N ALA A 16 -9.40 -31.74 -1.66
CA ALA A 16 -8.05 -31.67 -1.12
C ALA A 16 -7.43 -30.27 -1.28
N TYR A 17 -7.72 -29.60 -2.40
CA TYR A 17 -7.26 -28.23 -2.64
C TYR A 17 -7.94 -27.23 -1.69
N GLU A 18 -9.25 -27.36 -1.49
CA GLU A 18 -10.02 -26.52 -0.55
C GLU A 18 -9.54 -26.69 0.89
N GLN A 19 -9.32 -27.94 1.34
CA GLN A 19 -8.74 -28.24 2.66
C GLN A 19 -7.34 -27.63 2.82
N ARG A 20 -6.51 -27.68 1.77
CA ARG A 20 -5.18 -27.06 1.79
C ARG A 20 -5.26 -25.54 1.91
N LEU A 21 -6.19 -24.91 1.19
CA LEU A 21 -6.43 -23.47 1.27
C LEU A 21 -6.90 -23.08 2.67
N GLU A 22 -7.86 -23.81 3.23
CA GLU A 22 -8.38 -23.55 4.58
C GLU A 22 -7.29 -23.72 5.65
N ALA A 23 -6.48 -24.78 5.56
CA ALA A 23 -5.33 -24.98 6.44
C ALA A 23 -4.29 -23.86 6.31
N SER A 24 -4.01 -23.41 5.07
CA SER A 24 -3.10 -22.29 4.81
C SER A 24 -3.62 -20.98 5.40
N ALA A 25 -4.93 -20.70 5.26
CA ALA A 25 -5.57 -19.54 5.85
C ALA A 25 -5.50 -19.57 7.39
N ARG A 26 -5.76 -20.73 8.01
CA ARG A 26 -5.63 -20.91 9.47
C ARG A 26 -4.19 -20.69 9.95
N MET A 27 -3.19 -21.21 9.22
CA MET A 27 -1.78 -20.98 9.53
C MET A 27 -1.40 -19.50 9.42
N ALA A 28 -1.88 -18.81 8.38
CA ALA A 28 -1.65 -17.38 8.21
C ALA A 28 -2.26 -16.56 9.36
N ALA A 29 -3.51 -16.86 9.74
CA ALA A 29 -4.18 -16.20 10.86
C ALA A 29 -3.46 -16.44 12.20
N MET A 30 -2.98 -17.66 12.47
CA MET A 30 -2.18 -17.94 13.66
C MET A 30 -0.86 -17.17 13.66
N LYS A 31 -0.17 -17.10 12.52
CA LYS A 31 1.09 -16.34 12.39
C LYS A 31 0.88 -14.85 12.61
N GLU A 32 -0.20 -14.28 12.07
CA GLU A 32 -0.55 -12.87 12.28
C GLU A 32 -0.85 -12.58 13.76
N ARG A 33 -1.63 -13.46 14.41
CA ARG A 33 -1.90 -13.35 15.85
C ARG A 33 -0.62 -13.42 16.66
N GLN A 34 0.25 -14.40 16.39
CA GLN A 34 1.54 -14.52 17.05
C GLN A 34 2.40 -13.27 16.87
N GLN A 35 2.43 -12.69 15.66
CA GLN A 35 3.18 -11.46 15.39
C GLN A 35 2.65 -10.27 16.20
N LYS A 36 1.32 -10.14 16.32
CA LYS A 36 0.67 -9.11 17.15
C LYS A 36 1.03 -9.31 18.62
N ASP A 37 0.91 -10.53 19.13
CA ASP A 37 1.24 -10.87 20.51
C ASP A 37 2.72 -10.56 20.84
N ILE A 38 3.65 -10.91 19.94
CA ILE A 38 5.07 -10.55 20.08
C ILE A 38 5.27 -9.03 20.09
N SER A 39 4.59 -8.30 19.20
CA SER A 39 4.71 -6.84 19.15
C SER A 39 4.19 -6.16 20.41
N GLN A 40 3.09 -6.68 20.97
CA GLN A 40 2.51 -6.20 22.22
C GLN A 40 3.45 -6.50 23.40
N TYR A 41 3.96 -7.73 23.50
CA TYR A 41 4.89 -8.13 24.55
C TYR A 41 6.17 -7.28 24.53
N ASN A 42 6.70 -6.98 23.34
CA ASN A 42 7.86 -6.08 23.18
C ASN A 42 7.56 -4.64 23.62
N LEU A 43 6.34 -4.15 23.41
CA LEU A 43 5.91 -2.83 23.86
C LEU A 43 5.80 -2.78 25.39
N GLU A 44 5.20 -3.81 26.00
CA GLU A 44 5.09 -3.97 27.45
C GLU A 44 6.47 -4.05 28.11
N ILE A 45 7.42 -4.81 27.55
CA ILE A 45 8.80 -4.85 28.04
C ILE A 45 9.45 -3.47 28.04
N ARG A 46 9.35 -2.73 26.93
CA ARG A 46 9.96 -1.38 26.86
C ARG A 46 9.35 -0.42 27.88
N GLU A 47 8.05 -0.54 28.15
CA GLU A 47 7.41 0.27 29.18
C GLU A 47 7.90 -0.09 30.58
N LEU A 48 8.00 -1.38 30.89
CA LEU A 48 8.54 -1.86 32.16
C LEU A 48 10.01 -1.43 32.34
N GLU A 49 10.82 -1.48 31.29
CA GLU A 49 12.20 -0.99 31.31
C GLU A 49 12.26 0.53 31.59
N ARG A 50 11.36 1.33 31.00
CA ARG A 50 11.25 2.76 31.28
C ARG A 50 10.91 3.02 32.74
N ILE A 51 9.91 2.31 33.28
CA ILE A 51 9.51 2.42 34.69
C ILE A 51 10.67 2.02 35.60
N TYR A 52 11.33 0.90 35.31
CA TYR A 52 12.47 0.41 36.08
C TYR A 52 13.64 1.42 36.07
N ALA A 53 13.96 2.00 34.92
CA ALA A 53 15.00 3.02 34.82
C ALA A 53 14.65 4.27 35.65
N HIS A 54 13.39 4.71 35.60
CA HIS A 54 12.91 5.83 36.40
C HIS A 54 12.98 5.54 37.91
N GLU A 55 12.51 4.37 38.35
CA GLU A 55 12.62 3.96 39.75
C GLU A 55 14.07 3.84 40.22
N THR A 56 14.94 3.27 39.40
CA THR A 56 16.36 3.12 39.71
C THR A 56 17.02 4.48 39.88
N LYS A 57 16.70 5.44 39.00
CA LYS A 57 17.17 6.83 39.10
C LYS A 57 16.64 7.53 40.34
N LEU A 58 15.39 7.29 40.72
CA LEU A 58 14.81 7.84 41.95
C LEU A 58 15.48 7.25 43.20
N LYS A 59 15.66 5.93 43.23
CA LYS A 59 16.34 5.22 44.33
C LYS A 59 17.79 5.70 44.48
N SER A 60 18.54 5.85 43.39
CA SER A 60 19.91 6.37 43.45
C SER A 60 19.95 7.81 43.93
N PHE A 61 19.06 8.67 43.44
CA PHE A 61 18.94 10.05 43.91
C PHE A 61 18.64 10.13 45.42
N LEU A 62 17.69 9.33 45.90
CA LEU A 62 17.33 9.30 47.31
C LEU A 62 18.49 8.80 48.17
N LEU A 63 19.20 7.77 47.72
CA LEU A 63 20.35 7.22 48.42
C LEU A 63 21.49 8.25 48.52
N THR A 64 21.80 8.97 47.44
CA THR A 64 22.77 10.07 47.47
C THR A 64 22.35 11.18 48.43
N LYS A 65 21.08 11.61 48.39
CA LYS A 65 20.57 12.65 49.29
C LYS A 65 20.57 12.25 50.77
N LEU A 66 20.25 10.98 51.06
CA LEU A 66 20.33 10.45 52.41
C LEU A 66 21.77 10.36 52.90
N ASN A 67 22.70 9.94 52.03
CA ASN A 67 24.12 9.86 52.40
C ASN A 67 24.72 11.24 52.66
N ASP A 68 24.44 12.23 51.80
CA ASP A 68 24.85 13.63 52.01
C ASP A 68 24.33 14.14 53.37
N ARG A 69 23.04 13.89 53.68
CA ARG A 69 22.44 14.31 54.95
C ARG A 69 23.07 13.63 56.16
N MET A 70 23.39 12.34 56.07
CA MET A 70 24.11 11.63 57.14
C MET A 70 25.54 12.16 57.32
N GLU A 71 26.25 12.47 56.23
CA GLU A 71 27.60 13.05 56.30
C GLU A 71 27.59 14.45 56.93
N PHE A 72 26.61 15.29 56.58
CA PHE A 72 26.41 16.60 57.22
C PHE A 72 26.02 16.47 58.69
N GLU A 73 25.17 15.49 59.05
CA GLU A 73 24.77 15.24 60.44
C GLU A 73 25.95 14.71 61.28
N GLU A 74 26.77 13.82 60.74
CA GLU A 74 28.00 13.32 61.37
C GLU A 74 29.04 14.43 61.55
N GLN A 75 29.20 15.31 60.57
CA GLN A 75 30.07 16.49 60.68
C GLN A 75 29.55 17.46 61.75
N ALA A 76 28.25 17.74 61.78
CA ALA A 76 27.62 18.58 62.80
C ALA A 76 27.79 17.98 64.20
N LYS A 77 27.56 16.67 64.38
CA LYS A 77 27.77 15.96 65.65
C LYS A 77 29.22 15.98 66.11
N LYS A 78 30.19 15.83 65.20
CA LYS A 78 31.62 15.94 65.52
C LYS A 78 31.99 17.37 65.92
N GLU A 79 31.46 18.37 65.24
CA GLU A 79 31.69 19.78 65.57
C GLU A 79 31.03 20.17 66.90
N GLU A 80 29.83 19.68 67.16
CA GLU A 80 29.11 19.86 68.42
C GLU A 80 29.83 19.14 69.57
N ALA A 81 30.32 17.91 69.39
CA ALA A 81 31.11 17.21 70.40
C ALA A 81 32.43 17.95 70.73
N LEU A 82 33.06 18.59 69.74
CA LEU A 82 34.23 19.45 69.92
C LEU A 82 33.87 20.76 70.65
N LYS A 83 32.70 21.35 70.35
CA LYS A 83 32.17 22.54 71.05
C LYS A 83 31.77 22.22 72.48
N VAL A 84 31.11 21.10 72.75
CA VAL A 84 30.73 20.63 74.10
C VAL A 84 31.97 20.31 74.94
N LYS A 85 33.04 19.73 74.35
CA LYS A 85 34.33 19.58 75.03
C LYS A 85 34.99 20.93 75.39
N LYS A 86 34.82 21.97 74.56
CA LYS A 86 35.30 23.33 74.83
C LYS A 86 34.42 24.08 75.85
N LEU A 87 33.10 23.92 75.79
CA LEU A 87 32.11 24.54 76.69
C LEU A 87 32.11 23.91 78.09
N ARG A 88 32.33 22.59 78.24
CA ARG A 88 32.47 21.96 79.57
C ARG A 88 33.65 22.50 80.40
N ARG A 89 34.64 23.14 79.77
CA ARG A 89 35.76 23.82 80.46
C ARG A 89 35.45 25.26 80.89
N LYS A 90 34.36 25.89 80.42
CA LYS A 90 33.98 27.28 80.72
C LYS A 90 32.57 27.47 81.34
N SER A 91 31.70 26.48 81.23
CA SER A 91 30.26 26.60 81.54
C SER A 91 29.87 26.25 82.98
N LYS A 92 30.37 26.98 83.98
CA LYS A 92 29.61 27.13 85.25
C LYS A 92 29.32 28.59 85.65
N GLY A 93 29.95 29.58 85.01
CA GLY A 93 29.67 31.01 85.23
C GLY A 93 29.07 31.75 84.02
N GLU A 94 29.49 31.43 82.79
CA GLU A 94 29.15 32.23 81.59
C GLU A 94 27.66 32.16 81.16
N SER A 95 26.92 31.14 81.60
CA SER A 95 25.51 30.99 81.22
C SER A 95 24.65 32.11 81.80
N PHE A 96 24.84 32.44 83.08
CA PHE A 96 24.00 33.43 83.77
C PHE A 96 24.31 34.87 83.31
N GLU A 97 25.59 35.21 83.18
CA GLU A 97 26.04 36.51 82.67
C GLU A 97 25.57 36.74 81.22
N SER A 98 25.50 35.69 80.39
CA SER A 98 25.00 35.79 79.01
C SER A 98 23.50 36.13 78.96
N TYR A 99 22.68 35.52 79.83
CA TYR A 99 21.25 35.82 79.91
C TYR A 99 20.99 37.24 80.43
N GLU A 100 21.76 37.69 81.42
CA GLU A 100 21.65 39.05 81.95
C GLU A 100 22.05 40.11 80.90
N VAL A 101 23.12 39.86 80.15
CA VAL A 101 23.53 40.70 79.02
C VAL A 101 22.48 40.71 77.90
N ALA A 102 21.85 39.57 77.60
CA ALA A 102 20.77 39.49 76.62
C ALA A 102 19.52 40.26 77.10
N HIS A 103 19.17 40.16 78.38
CA HIS A 103 18.04 40.88 78.95
C HIS A 103 18.28 42.40 78.94
N LEU A 104 19.49 42.86 79.30
CA LEU A 104 19.86 44.27 79.23
C LEU A 104 19.85 44.80 77.79
N ARG A 105 20.22 43.99 76.79
CA ARG A 105 20.10 44.35 75.37
C ARG A 105 18.64 44.48 74.94
N LEU A 106 17.77 43.57 75.38
CA LEU A 106 16.33 43.65 75.10
C LEU A 106 15.68 44.88 75.76
N LEU A 107 16.09 45.22 76.99
CA LEU A 107 15.67 46.44 77.67
C LEU A 107 16.15 47.72 76.96
N LYS A 108 17.36 47.72 76.38
CA LYS A 108 17.86 48.84 75.57
C LYS A 108 17.10 49.02 74.25
N LEU A 109 16.57 47.93 73.69
CA LEU A 109 15.78 47.96 72.46
C LEU A 109 14.32 48.34 72.72
N ALA A 110 13.81 48.07 73.92
CA ALA A 110 12.54 48.60 74.38
C ALA A 110 12.72 50.08 74.77
N GLU A 111 12.50 50.99 73.82
CA GLU A 111 12.63 52.45 74.03
C GLU A 111 11.80 52.95 75.24
N ASP A 112 10.73 52.24 75.60
CA ASP A 112 9.80 52.58 76.67
C ASP A 112 10.05 51.82 77.99
N GLY A 113 11.11 50.99 78.07
CA GLY A 113 11.44 50.19 79.27
C GLY A 113 10.47 49.03 79.60
N ASN A 114 9.41 48.83 78.80
CA ASN A 114 8.43 47.77 79.00
C ASN A 114 8.64 46.60 78.03
N LEU A 115 9.31 45.55 78.50
CA LEU A 115 9.62 44.35 77.72
C LEU A 115 8.38 43.65 77.16
N ASN A 116 7.26 43.67 77.89
CA ASN A 116 6.02 43.03 77.47
C ASN A 116 5.41 43.69 76.22
N GLN A 117 5.59 45.01 76.08
CA GLN A 117 5.08 45.74 74.92
C GLN A 117 5.91 45.45 73.67
N LEU A 118 7.24 45.37 73.81
CA LEU A 118 8.13 44.93 72.73
C LEU A 118 7.81 43.50 72.26
N ILE A 119 7.51 42.59 73.19
CA ILE A 119 7.11 41.21 72.86
C ILE A 119 5.77 41.21 72.11
N ASN A 120 4.77 41.98 72.58
CA ASN A 120 3.48 42.07 71.90
C ASN A 120 3.58 42.68 70.49
N ASP A 121 4.41 43.71 70.32
CA ASP A 121 4.68 44.31 69.00
C ASP A 121 5.45 43.36 68.08
N PHE A 122 6.38 42.58 68.62
CA PHE A 122 7.07 41.53 67.88
C PHE A 122 6.09 40.44 67.44
N LEU A 123 5.24 39.94 68.33
CA LEU A 123 4.22 38.94 68.02
C LEU A 123 3.24 39.46 66.97
N ALA A 124 2.78 40.71 67.09
CA ALA A 124 1.89 41.31 66.08
C ALA A 124 2.57 41.48 64.72
N LYS A 125 3.88 41.77 64.68
CA LYS A 125 4.67 41.80 63.45
C LYS A 125 4.90 40.40 62.89
N GLU A 126 5.15 39.42 63.74
CA GLU A 126 5.33 38.01 63.37
C GLU A 126 4.05 37.44 62.77
N GLU A 127 2.89 37.70 63.37
CA GLU A 127 1.58 37.27 62.86
C GLU A 127 1.30 37.88 61.48
N LYS A 128 1.57 39.17 61.30
CA LYS A 128 1.48 39.82 59.98
C LYS A 128 2.46 39.23 58.97
N ASN A 129 3.66 38.87 59.40
CA ASN A 129 4.66 38.26 58.53
C ASN A 129 4.26 36.83 58.15
N PHE A 130 3.71 36.06 59.09
CA PHE A 130 3.17 34.74 58.86
C PHE A 130 2.01 34.78 57.86
N ALA A 131 1.05 35.69 58.04
CA ALA A 131 -0.05 35.88 57.10
C ALA A 131 0.46 36.23 55.67
N ARG A 132 1.50 37.06 55.56
CA ARG A 132 2.14 37.38 54.28
C ARG A 132 2.83 36.16 53.67
N PHE A 133 3.56 35.39 54.47
CA PHE A 133 4.25 34.20 53.99
C PHE A 133 3.26 33.14 53.48
N THR A 134 2.16 32.93 54.21
CA THR A 134 1.08 32.05 53.79
C THR A 134 0.48 32.53 52.46
N TYR A 135 0.16 33.81 52.35
CA TYR A 135 -0.39 34.39 51.11
C TYR A 135 0.57 34.24 49.92
N VAL A 136 1.87 34.50 50.11
CA VAL A 136 2.88 34.29 49.05
C VAL A 136 2.98 32.82 48.66
N THR A 137 2.85 31.90 49.62
CA THR A 137 2.88 30.46 49.36
C THR A 137 1.64 30.02 48.56
N GLU A 138 0.47 30.51 48.92
CA GLU A 138 -0.78 30.26 48.19
C GLU A 138 -0.69 30.81 46.76
N LEU A 139 -0.22 32.05 46.58
CA LEU A 139 -0.02 32.64 45.26
C LEU A 139 0.98 31.85 44.40
N ASN A 140 2.06 31.35 44.99
CA ASN A 140 3.03 30.52 44.27
C ASN A 140 2.42 29.18 43.84
N ASN A 141 1.61 28.56 44.71
CA ASN A 141 0.88 27.34 44.36
C ASN A 141 -0.13 27.61 43.22
N ASP A 142 -0.89 28.70 43.31
CA ASP A 142 -1.81 29.12 42.26
C ASP A 142 -1.07 29.38 40.94
N MET A 143 0.09 30.04 40.98
CA MET A 143 0.93 30.26 39.80
C MET A 143 1.38 28.93 39.18
N GLU A 144 1.84 27.97 39.99
CA GLU A 144 2.25 26.65 39.52
C GLU A 144 1.07 25.88 38.89
N THR A 145 -0.11 25.93 39.51
CA THR A 145 -1.31 25.29 38.95
C THR A 145 -1.73 25.93 37.62
N MET A 146 -1.63 27.25 37.50
CA MET A 146 -1.92 27.95 36.24
C MET A 146 -0.90 27.63 35.16
N GLN A 147 0.40 27.56 35.49
CA GLN A 147 1.44 27.13 34.56
C GLN A 147 1.19 25.70 34.05
N LYS A 148 0.80 24.76 34.93
CA LYS A 148 0.40 23.40 34.53
C LYS A 148 -0.80 23.39 33.59
N LYS A 149 -1.81 24.22 33.85
CA LYS A 149 -2.98 24.37 32.96
C LYS A 149 -2.59 24.93 31.59
N ILE A 150 -1.76 25.96 31.56
CA ILE A 150 -1.24 26.55 30.31
C ILE A 150 -0.49 25.50 29.52
N GLN A 151 0.41 24.75 30.16
CA GLN A 151 1.17 23.69 29.50
C GLN A 151 0.25 22.58 28.95
N LYS A 152 -0.78 22.20 29.72
CA LYS A 152 -1.77 21.22 29.25
C LYS A 152 -2.50 21.70 28.00
N ILE A 153 -2.95 22.96 27.99
CA ILE A 153 -3.63 23.55 26.82
C ILE A 153 -2.68 23.65 25.63
N GLN A 154 -1.42 24.05 25.82
CA GLN A 154 -0.43 24.10 24.75
C GLN A 154 -0.15 22.72 24.13
N ASN A 155 -0.08 21.68 24.97
CA ASN A 155 0.08 20.30 24.50
C ASN A 155 -1.15 19.85 23.70
N GLU A 156 -2.36 20.20 24.15
CA GLU A 156 -3.61 19.90 23.44
C GLU A 156 -3.69 20.62 22.09
N ILE A 157 -3.29 21.89 22.03
CA ILE A 157 -3.18 22.64 20.77
C ILE A 157 -2.21 21.95 19.81
N THR A 158 -1.05 21.53 20.30
CA THR A 158 -0.03 20.85 19.48
C THR A 158 -0.55 19.50 18.96
N LEU A 159 -1.28 18.76 19.80
CA LEU A 159 -1.92 17.50 19.42
C LEU A 159 -2.97 17.74 18.32
N LEU A 160 -3.88 18.70 18.52
CA LEU A 160 -4.92 19.03 17.54
C LEU A 160 -4.33 19.51 16.21
N GLN A 161 -3.27 20.31 16.25
CA GLN A 161 -2.56 20.75 15.04
C GLN A 161 -1.92 19.58 14.28
N SER A 162 -1.31 18.62 15.00
CA SER A 162 -0.71 17.45 14.36
C SER A 162 -1.78 16.52 13.77
N GLN A 163 -2.90 16.30 14.46
CA GLN A 163 -4.06 15.56 13.95
C GLN A 163 -4.70 16.23 12.74
N GLN A 164 -4.84 17.56 12.76
CA GLN A 164 -5.35 18.32 11.63
C GLN A 164 -4.45 18.16 10.41
N LYS A 165 -3.12 18.23 10.60
CA LYS A 165 -2.17 18.06 9.52
C LYS A 165 -2.25 16.66 8.90
N THR A 166 -2.28 15.62 9.72
CA THR A 166 -2.42 14.24 9.22
C THR A 166 -3.74 14.04 8.47
N SER A 167 -4.85 14.57 9.01
CA SER A 167 -6.15 14.49 8.33
C SER A 167 -6.15 15.25 7.01
N GLN A 168 -5.48 16.40 6.94
CA GLN A 168 -5.37 17.19 5.72
C GLN A 168 -4.53 16.47 4.65
N ASP A 169 -3.41 15.85 5.05
CA ASP A 169 -2.56 15.05 4.15
C ASP A 169 -3.33 13.83 3.63
N ASP A 170 -4.07 13.13 4.49
CA ASP A 170 -4.94 12.02 4.11
C ASP A 170 -6.02 12.47 3.12
N ASN A 171 -6.72 13.57 3.41
CA ASN A 171 -7.74 14.13 2.53
C ASN A 171 -7.17 14.54 1.16
N TYR A 172 -5.96 15.12 1.13
CA TYR A 172 -5.29 15.48 -0.12
C TYR A 172 -4.96 14.23 -0.95
N SER A 173 -4.49 13.16 -0.30
CA SER A 173 -4.22 11.89 -0.98
C SER A 173 -5.49 11.26 -1.58
N VAL A 174 -6.61 11.33 -0.85
CA VAL A 174 -7.92 10.83 -1.31
C VAL A 174 -8.45 11.67 -2.47
N LEU A 175 -8.36 13.00 -2.38
CA LEU A 175 -8.76 13.90 -3.46
C LEU A 175 -7.94 13.64 -4.73
N SER A 176 -6.62 13.52 -4.61
CA SER A 176 -5.74 13.23 -5.75
C SER A 176 -6.08 11.88 -6.40
N GLN A 177 -6.38 10.84 -5.61
CA GLN A 177 -6.83 9.54 -6.14
C GLN A 177 -8.19 9.64 -6.84
N LEU A 178 -9.13 10.42 -6.30
CA LEU A 178 -10.44 10.64 -6.92
C LEU A 178 -10.32 11.41 -8.23
N GLU A 179 -9.47 12.44 -8.29
CA GLU A 179 -9.17 13.18 -9.52
C GLU A 179 -8.53 12.28 -10.59
N GLU A 180 -7.59 11.42 -10.21
CA GLU A 180 -6.97 10.47 -11.14
C GLU A 180 -7.98 9.46 -11.67
N ARG A 181 -8.85 8.92 -10.81
CA ARG A 181 -9.94 8.02 -11.22
C ARG A 181 -10.92 8.71 -12.14
N LEU A 182 -11.32 9.95 -11.82
CA LEU A 182 -12.20 10.75 -12.66
C LEU A 182 -11.58 10.93 -14.04
N LYS A 183 -10.30 11.35 -14.10
CA LYS A 183 -9.57 11.53 -15.36
C LYS A 183 -9.54 10.24 -16.20
N LYS A 184 -9.22 9.10 -15.58
CA LYS A 184 -9.21 7.79 -16.26
C LYS A 184 -10.59 7.43 -16.80
N THR A 185 -11.64 7.57 -16.00
CA THR A 185 -13.01 7.28 -16.43
C THR A 185 -13.48 8.22 -17.54
N THR A 186 -13.10 9.51 -17.51
CA THR A 186 -13.42 10.43 -18.60
C THR A 186 -12.67 10.07 -19.89
N GLU A 187 -11.39 9.71 -19.80
CA GLU A 187 -10.62 9.26 -20.97
C GLU A 187 -11.21 7.98 -21.56
N GLU A 188 -11.60 7.01 -20.73
CA GLU A 188 -12.28 5.79 -21.18
C GLU A 188 -13.63 6.10 -21.84
N ALA A 189 -14.44 6.99 -21.26
CA ALA A 189 -15.71 7.41 -21.83
C ALA A 189 -15.53 8.09 -23.20
N ASP A 190 -14.56 9.00 -23.32
CA ASP A 190 -14.23 9.68 -24.59
C ASP A 190 -13.76 8.68 -25.66
N MET A 191 -12.97 7.69 -25.27
CA MET A 191 -12.54 6.61 -26.17
C MET A 191 -13.73 5.78 -26.67
N TYR A 192 -14.67 5.42 -25.80
CA TYR A 192 -15.89 4.72 -26.21
C TYR A 192 -16.80 5.57 -27.10
N GLU A 193 -16.93 6.86 -26.80
CA GLU A 193 -17.73 7.77 -27.62
C GLU A 193 -17.13 7.95 -29.02
N ASN A 194 -15.81 8.07 -29.12
CA ASN A 194 -15.11 8.15 -30.41
C ASN A 194 -15.27 6.84 -31.20
N SER A 195 -15.08 5.69 -30.56
CA SER A 195 -15.27 4.37 -31.18
C SER A 195 -16.71 4.21 -31.69
N TYR A 196 -17.70 4.66 -30.91
CA TYR A 196 -19.10 4.64 -31.30
C TYR A 196 -19.37 5.55 -32.50
N LYS A 197 -18.80 6.76 -32.55
CA LYS A 197 -18.91 7.68 -33.70
C LYS A 197 -18.34 7.06 -34.98
N GLU A 198 -17.18 6.40 -34.90
CA GLU A 198 -16.57 5.71 -36.03
C GLU A 198 -17.45 4.55 -36.53
N ILE A 199 -17.91 3.69 -35.63
CA ILE A 199 -18.80 2.57 -35.96
C ILE A 199 -20.11 3.08 -36.56
N SER A 200 -20.72 4.11 -35.96
CA SER A 200 -21.96 4.72 -36.47
C SER A 200 -21.78 5.26 -37.89
N LYS A 201 -20.63 5.90 -38.19
CA LYS A 201 -20.32 6.40 -39.53
C LYS A 201 -20.19 5.25 -40.54
N THR A 202 -19.44 4.21 -40.22
CA THR A 202 -19.29 3.04 -41.11
C THR A 202 -20.61 2.31 -41.35
N LEU A 203 -21.46 2.26 -40.33
CA LEU A 203 -22.78 1.65 -40.41
C LEU A 203 -23.74 2.48 -41.28
N GLU A 204 -23.64 3.81 -41.24
CA GLU A 204 -24.39 4.68 -42.14
C GLU A 204 -23.93 4.57 -43.60
N ASP A 205 -22.61 4.49 -43.82
CA ASP A 205 -22.03 4.23 -45.15
C ASP A 205 -22.49 2.85 -45.69
N LEU A 206 -22.57 1.84 -44.83
CA LEU A 206 -23.08 0.52 -45.17
C LEU A 206 -24.55 0.56 -45.56
N LYS A 207 -25.41 1.24 -44.78
CA LYS A 207 -26.84 1.40 -45.13
C LYS A 207 -27.00 2.05 -46.50
N SER A 208 -26.27 3.12 -46.77
CA SER A 208 -26.35 3.81 -48.07
C SER A 208 -25.89 2.90 -49.21
N SER A 209 -24.84 2.10 -48.99
CA SER A 209 -24.34 1.12 -49.97
C SER A 209 -25.34 0.00 -50.25
N VAL A 210 -25.97 -0.53 -49.20
CA VAL A 210 -27.03 -1.54 -49.30
C VAL A 210 -28.23 -0.98 -50.04
N GLU A 211 -28.65 0.26 -49.74
CA GLU A 211 -29.75 0.93 -50.44
C GLU A 211 -29.46 1.08 -51.94
N ASN A 212 -28.25 1.51 -52.28
CA ASN A 212 -27.80 1.63 -53.67
C ASN A 212 -27.78 0.28 -54.40
N LEU A 213 -27.29 -0.77 -53.74
CA LEU A 213 -27.22 -2.10 -54.31
C LEU A 213 -28.62 -2.72 -54.47
N PHE A 214 -29.50 -2.52 -53.50
CA PHE A 214 -30.89 -2.95 -53.55
C PHE A 214 -31.63 -2.32 -54.75
N LYS A 215 -31.41 -1.03 -55.01
CA LYS A 215 -31.92 -0.33 -56.19
C LYS A 215 -31.32 -0.86 -57.49
N LYS A 216 -30.00 -1.09 -57.53
CA LYS A 216 -29.29 -1.51 -58.76
C LYS A 216 -29.66 -2.91 -59.25
N ILE A 217 -29.91 -3.84 -58.32
CA ILE A 217 -30.26 -5.23 -58.64
C ILE A 217 -31.78 -5.39 -58.90
N ASN A 218 -32.57 -4.31 -58.77
CA ASN A 218 -34.03 -4.34 -58.84
C ASN A 218 -34.63 -5.39 -57.88
N CYS A 219 -34.18 -5.36 -56.63
CA CYS A 219 -34.73 -6.23 -55.58
C CYS A 219 -36.15 -5.78 -55.22
N ASP A 220 -37.04 -6.76 -55.00
CA ASP A 220 -38.45 -6.49 -54.74
C ASP A 220 -38.66 -6.13 -53.25
N ALA A 221 -38.92 -4.85 -52.98
CA ALA A 221 -39.09 -4.31 -51.61
C ALA A 221 -40.41 -4.74 -50.95
N THR A 222 -41.34 -5.28 -51.72
CA THR A 222 -42.69 -5.66 -51.28
C THR A 222 -42.67 -6.65 -50.12
N LYS A 223 -41.76 -7.64 -50.13
CA LYS A 223 -41.63 -8.62 -49.04
C LYS A 223 -41.18 -7.99 -47.72
N ILE A 224 -40.34 -6.97 -47.77
CA ILE A 224 -39.81 -6.25 -46.59
C ILE A 224 -40.87 -5.30 -46.03
N LEU A 225 -41.55 -4.56 -46.91
CA LEU A 225 -42.64 -3.64 -46.54
C LEU A 225 -43.79 -4.35 -45.82
N VAL A 226 -44.13 -5.56 -46.24
CA VAL A 226 -45.16 -6.40 -45.59
C VAL A 226 -44.70 -6.93 -44.23
N GLN A 227 -43.41 -7.22 -44.05
CA GLN A 227 -42.87 -7.79 -42.81
C GLN A 227 -42.50 -6.75 -41.75
N LEU A 228 -42.15 -5.51 -42.14
CA LEU A 228 -41.55 -4.52 -41.23
C LEU A 228 -42.37 -3.24 -40.99
N GLY A 229 -43.49 -3.03 -41.69
CA GLY A 229 -44.36 -1.88 -41.42
C GLY A 229 -43.80 -0.54 -41.91
N GLU A 230 -44.38 -0.06 -43.01
CA GLU A 230 -44.51 1.33 -43.50
C GLU A 230 -43.31 2.27 -43.71
N THR A 231 -42.10 2.09 -43.16
CA THR A 231 -41.09 3.16 -43.33
C THR A 231 -40.19 3.04 -44.56
N GLY A 232 -40.05 1.87 -45.19
CA GLY A 232 -39.25 1.70 -46.43
C GLY A 232 -37.77 2.11 -46.34
N LYS A 233 -37.32 2.56 -45.16
CA LYS A 233 -35.96 3.01 -44.86
C LYS A 233 -35.19 1.87 -44.22
N ILE A 234 -33.91 1.78 -44.58
CA ILE A 234 -33.01 0.79 -44.00
C ILE A 234 -32.59 1.27 -42.60
N THR A 235 -32.91 0.49 -41.57
CA THR A 235 -32.53 0.67 -40.16
C THR A 235 -31.69 -0.52 -39.70
N ASP A 236 -30.95 -0.35 -38.61
CA ASP A 236 -29.99 -1.34 -38.09
C ASP A 236 -30.66 -2.71 -37.84
N THR A 237 -31.91 -2.69 -37.41
CA THR A 237 -32.73 -3.88 -37.15
C THR A 237 -33.23 -4.58 -38.42
N ASN A 238 -33.39 -3.86 -39.53
CA ASN A 238 -33.87 -4.44 -40.78
C ASN A 238 -32.75 -4.76 -41.78
N LEU A 239 -31.54 -4.26 -41.56
CA LEU A 239 -30.38 -4.43 -42.44
C LEU A 239 -30.11 -5.91 -42.78
N SER A 240 -30.22 -6.81 -41.79
CA SER A 240 -30.06 -8.26 -41.98
C SER A 240 -31.08 -8.87 -42.94
N GLN A 241 -32.32 -8.37 -42.94
CA GLN A 241 -33.38 -8.84 -43.83
C GLN A 241 -33.17 -8.33 -45.27
N TYR A 242 -32.69 -7.09 -45.43
CA TYR A 242 -32.26 -6.57 -46.72
C TYR A 242 -31.13 -7.42 -47.32
N PHE A 243 -30.12 -7.80 -46.51
CA PHE A 243 -29.05 -8.70 -46.96
C PHE A 243 -29.57 -10.05 -47.43
N ALA A 244 -30.48 -10.69 -46.70
CA ALA A 244 -31.03 -12.00 -47.08
C ALA A 244 -31.77 -11.96 -48.44
N ILE A 245 -32.42 -10.84 -48.77
CA ILE A 245 -33.11 -10.66 -50.05
C ILE A 245 -32.13 -10.38 -51.18
N ILE A 246 -31.13 -9.53 -50.93
CA ILE A 246 -30.03 -9.29 -51.87
C ILE A 246 -29.31 -10.60 -52.18
N GLU A 247 -28.99 -11.40 -51.17
CA GLU A 247 -28.33 -12.70 -51.31
C GLU A 247 -29.15 -13.65 -52.19
N ARG A 248 -30.46 -13.80 -51.90
CA ARG A 248 -31.35 -14.62 -52.73
C ARG A 248 -31.37 -14.15 -54.18
N LYS A 249 -31.54 -12.85 -54.41
CA LYS A 249 -31.62 -12.30 -55.77
C LYS A 249 -30.29 -12.43 -56.52
N THR A 250 -29.17 -12.28 -55.82
CA THR A 250 -27.82 -12.46 -56.37
C THR A 250 -27.60 -13.93 -56.75
N ASN A 251 -28.01 -14.88 -55.90
CA ASN A 251 -27.97 -16.30 -56.21
C ASN A 251 -28.81 -16.66 -57.45
N ASP A 252 -30.02 -16.10 -57.57
CA ASP A 252 -30.87 -16.30 -58.74
C ASP A 252 -30.20 -15.76 -60.03
N LEU A 253 -29.58 -14.58 -59.97
CA LEU A 253 -28.86 -13.99 -61.11
C LEU A 253 -27.62 -14.79 -61.50
N LEU A 254 -26.86 -15.29 -60.53
CA LEU A 254 -25.71 -16.16 -60.78
C LEU A 254 -26.14 -17.49 -61.42
N LEU A 255 -27.27 -18.05 -60.99
CA LEU A 255 -27.81 -19.26 -61.60
C LEU A 255 -28.21 -19.01 -63.06
N LEU A 256 -28.89 -17.90 -63.35
CA LEU A 256 -29.25 -17.51 -64.71
C LEU A 256 -28.02 -17.29 -65.59
N GLU A 257 -26.96 -16.67 -65.06
CA GLU A 257 -25.70 -16.45 -65.78
C GLU A 257 -25.01 -17.78 -66.12
N SER A 258 -24.97 -18.71 -65.15
CA SER A 258 -24.41 -20.04 -65.37
C SER A 258 -25.18 -20.82 -66.45
N TYR A 259 -26.51 -20.74 -66.43
CA TYR A 259 -27.36 -21.36 -67.44
C TYR A 259 -27.12 -20.73 -68.82
N LYS A 260 -26.97 -19.40 -68.89
CA LYS A 260 -26.68 -18.70 -70.14
C LYS A 260 -25.32 -19.11 -70.72
N ARG A 261 -24.27 -19.23 -69.89
CA ARG A 261 -22.95 -19.72 -70.34
C ARG A 261 -23.02 -21.14 -70.91
N ILE A 262 -23.81 -22.02 -70.29
CA ILE A 262 -24.02 -23.38 -70.79
C ILE A 262 -24.70 -23.35 -72.17
N LEU A 263 -25.73 -22.52 -72.35
CA LEU A 263 -26.39 -22.35 -73.65
C LEU A 263 -25.44 -21.75 -74.72
N GLU A 264 -24.62 -20.78 -74.34
CA GLU A 264 -23.63 -20.17 -75.25
C GLU A 264 -22.53 -21.17 -75.64
N MET A 265 -22.23 -22.17 -74.81
CA MET A 265 -21.32 -23.28 -75.13
C MET A 265 -21.95 -24.33 -76.07
N GLU A 266 -23.27 -24.56 -76.01
CA GLU A 266 -23.96 -25.45 -76.97
C GLU A 266 -23.99 -24.88 -78.40
N GLY A 267 -23.83 -23.56 -78.57
CA GLY A 267 -23.79 -22.89 -79.88
C GLY A 267 -22.40 -22.83 -80.53
N ALA A 268 -21.33 -23.15 -79.80
CA ALA A 268 -19.95 -23.14 -80.30
C ALA A 268 -19.38 -24.56 -80.21
N GLU A 269 -19.31 -25.28 -81.34
CA GLU A 269 -18.53 -26.50 -81.43
C GLU A 269 -17.06 -26.20 -81.12
N ALA A 270 -16.67 -26.37 -79.86
CA ALA A 270 -15.30 -26.26 -79.39
C ALA A 270 -14.87 -27.60 -78.81
N GLU A 271 -13.85 -28.21 -79.43
CA GLU A 271 -13.33 -29.57 -79.25
C GLU A 271 -12.78 -29.93 -77.85
N ASN A 272 -12.96 -29.11 -76.80
CA ASN A 272 -12.56 -29.48 -75.45
C ASN A 272 -13.51 -28.89 -74.41
N PRO A 273 -14.16 -29.71 -73.54
CA PRO A 273 -15.00 -29.18 -72.48
C PRO A 273 -14.10 -28.50 -71.42
N PRO A 274 -14.33 -27.23 -71.07
CA PRO A 274 -13.66 -26.65 -69.92
C PRO A 274 -14.18 -27.32 -68.64
N LEU A 275 -13.28 -27.56 -67.68
CA LEU A 275 -13.66 -28.08 -66.37
C LEU A 275 -14.75 -27.21 -65.75
N PHE A 276 -15.82 -27.86 -65.28
CA PHE A 276 -16.91 -27.23 -64.53
C PHE A 276 -16.34 -26.39 -63.39
N ALA A 277 -16.39 -25.06 -63.55
CA ALA A 277 -16.07 -24.11 -62.49
C ALA A 277 -17.36 -23.85 -61.70
N ASN A 278 -17.41 -24.37 -60.47
CA ASN A 278 -18.51 -24.12 -59.55
C ASN A 278 -18.71 -22.59 -59.38
N PRO A 279 -19.90 -22.03 -59.68
CA PRO A 279 -20.15 -20.58 -59.62
C PRO A 279 -19.85 -19.98 -58.23
N PHE A 280 -19.92 -20.82 -57.20
CA PHE A 280 -19.67 -20.46 -55.80
C PHE A 280 -18.17 -20.17 -55.50
N TRP A 281 -17.25 -20.60 -56.37
CA TRP A 281 -15.79 -20.53 -56.16
C TRP A 281 -15.07 -19.76 -57.29
N GLY A 282 -15.80 -18.96 -58.09
CA GLY A 282 -15.26 -18.19 -59.20
C GLY A 282 -14.20 -17.14 -58.84
N GLY A 283 -13.95 -16.88 -57.55
CA GLY A 283 -12.85 -16.03 -57.07
C GLY A 283 -11.49 -16.73 -56.95
N ALA A 284 -11.43 -18.06 -57.01
CA ALA A 284 -10.19 -18.81 -56.79
C ALA A 284 -9.17 -18.68 -57.93
N ALA A 285 -9.57 -18.21 -59.12
CA ALA A 285 -8.64 -17.99 -60.24
C ALA A 285 -7.72 -16.77 -60.04
N VAL A 286 -7.98 -15.90 -59.06
CA VAL A 286 -7.18 -14.68 -58.80
C VAL A 286 -6.13 -14.90 -57.70
N LEU A 287 -6.28 -15.92 -56.86
CA LEU A 287 -5.29 -16.24 -55.84
C LEU A 287 -4.28 -17.24 -56.42
N LYS A 288 -3.10 -16.74 -56.82
CA LYS A 288 -1.94 -17.60 -57.05
C LYS A 288 -1.75 -18.48 -55.80
N ASN A 289 -1.82 -19.80 -55.97
CA ASN A 289 -1.41 -20.73 -54.94
C ASN A 289 0.03 -20.38 -54.53
N ALA A 290 0.21 -19.88 -53.30
CA ALA A 290 1.55 -19.63 -52.76
C ALA A 290 2.29 -20.97 -52.65
N GLU A 291 3.51 -21.04 -53.18
CA GLU A 291 4.37 -22.22 -53.04
C GLU A 291 4.52 -22.59 -51.56
N ALA A 292 4.39 -23.89 -51.27
CA ALA A 292 4.52 -24.42 -49.92
C ALA A 292 5.92 -24.12 -49.37
N LEU A 293 6.00 -23.16 -48.45
CA LEU A 293 7.20 -22.87 -47.67
C LEU A 293 7.60 -24.13 -46.88
N LYS A 294 8.73 -24.76 -47.25
CA LYS A 294 9.39 -25.78 -46.43
C LYS A 294 9.93 -25.12 -45.16
N VAL A 295 9.15 -25.20 -44.08
CA VAL A 295 9.61 -24.84 -42.74
C VAL A 295 10.51 -25.96 -42.23
N LEU A 296 11.82 -25.70 -42.15
CA LEU A 296 12.75 -26.53 -41.38
C LEU A 296 12.54 -26.22 -39.89
N PRO A 297 12.25 -27.21 -39.03
CA PRO A 297 12.14 -26.98 -37.60
C PRO A 297 13.49 -26.54 -37.03
N PRO A 298 13.51 -25.63 -36.03
CA PRO A 298 14.74 -25.24 -35.36
C PRO A 298 15.35 -26.44 -34.64
N VAL A 299 16.64 -26.67 -34.86
CA VAL A 299 17.42 -27.68 -34.14
C VAL A 299 17.52 -27.23 -32.67
N PHE A 300 16.84 -27.93 -31.78
CA PHE A 300 17.11 -27.84 -30.35
C PHE A 300 18.47 -28.50 -30.09
N GLY A 301 19.47 -27.71 -29.70
CA GLY A 301 20.73 -28.23 -29.18
C GLY A 301 20.48 -29.05 -27.91
N SER A 302 21.41 -29.97 -27.60
CA SER A 302 21.39 -30.78 -26.38
C SER A 302 21.12 -29.93 -25.14
N ASP A 303 20.18 -30.36 -24.29
CA ASP A 303 19.80 -29.68 -23.06
C ASP A 303 21.04 -29.50 -22.15
N PRO A 304 21.47 -28.25 -21.85
CA PRO A 304 22.65 -27.99 -21.03
C PRO A 304 22.53 -28.50 -19.59
N PHE A 305 21.33 -28.89 -19.16
CA PHE A 305 21.04 -29.34 -17.81
C PHE A 305 20.95 -30.86 -17.65
N SER A 306 21.04 -31.63 -18.75
CA SER A 306 20.86 -33.10 -18.74
C SER A 306 21.77 -33.78 -17.71
N ASP A 307 23.06 -33.43 -17.68
CA ASP A 307 24.04 -34.04 -16.77
C ASP A 307 23.77 -33.72 -15.28
N ARG A 308 23.15 -32.57 -14.98
CA ARG A 308 22.86 -32.14 -13.60
C ARG A 308 21.50 -32.62 -13.09
N LEU A 309 20.59 -32.95 -13.99
CA LEU A 309 19.28 -33.50 -13.66
C LEU A 309 19.37 -35.00 -13.36
N ASP A 310 20.31 -35.71 -13.99
CA ASP A 310 20.58 -37.13 -13.72
C ASP A 310 21.21 -37.39 -12.33
N GLU A 311 21.77 -36.37 -11.68
CA GLU A 311 22.36 -36.48 -10.33
C GLU A 311 21.34 -36.34 -9.18
N VAL A 312 20.07 -36.02 -9.46
CA VAL A 312 19.07 -35.70 -8.43
C VAL A 312 17.91 -36.70 -8.45
N ASP A 313 17.95 -37.68 -7.53
CA ASP A 313 16.91 -38.72 -7.35
C ASP A 313 15.55 -38.21 -6.81
N GLN A 314 15.34 -36.90 -6.68
CA GLN A 314 14.11 -36.30 -6.14
C GLN A 314 13.72 -35.01 -6.88
N PRO A 315 12.40 -34.74 -7.11
CA PRO A 315 11.96 -33.53 -7.81
C PRO A 315 12.47 -32.26 -7.13
N LEU A 316 13.16 -31.42 -7.92
CA LEU A 316 13.75 -30.16 -7.47
C LEU A 316 12.67 -29.14 -7.07
N ASP A 317 12.84 -28.52 -5.90
CA ASP A 317 12.05 -27.35 -5.50
C ASP A 317 12.35 -26.13 -6.39
N HIS A 318 11.38 -25.22 -6.50
CA HIS A 318 11.44 -24.03 -7.34
C HIS A 318 12.64 -23.13 -7.00
N SER A 319 13.02 -23.07 -5.72
CA SER A 319 14.19 -22.33 -5.26
C SER A 319 15.50 -22.89 -5.82
N SER A 320 15.68 -24.22 -5.79
CA SER A 320 16.84 -24.94 -6.32
C SER A 320 16.94 -24.84 -7.84
N LEU A 321 15.80 -24.95 -8.55
CA LEU A 321 15.74 -24.75 -10.01
C LEU A 321 16.18 -23.34 -10.42
N ARG A 322 15.69 -22.32 -9.72
CA ARG A 322 16.08 -20.93 -9.97
C ARG A 322 17.57 -20.72 -9.77
N GLN A 323 18.15 -21.30 -8.73
CA GLN A 323 19.59 -21.21 -8.46
C GLN A 323 20.42 -21.91 -9.55
N MET A 324 19.97 -23.06 -10.04
CA MET A 324 20.62 -23.80 -11.11
C MET A 324 20.69 -22.99 -12.41
N VAL A 325 19.56 -22.37 -12.81
CA VAL A 325 19.48 -21.51 -14.00
C VAL A 325 20.37 -20.28 -13.87
N LEU A 326 20.36 -19.61 -12.70
CA LEU A 326 21.22 -18.45 -12.44
C LEU A 326 22.70 -18.82 -12.52
N SER A 327 23.11 -19.96 -11.93
CA SER A 327 24.50 -20.43 -11.97
C SER A 327 24.98 -20.76 -13.39
N HIS A 328 24.10 -21.30 -14.24
CA HIS A 328 24.44 -21.60 -15.62
C HIS A 328 24.58 -20.31 -16.45
N ASN A 329 23.70 -19.32 -16.23
CA ASN A 329 23.80 -18.04 -16.93
C ASN A 329 25.08 -17.27 -16.57
N THR A 330 25.47 -17.25 -15.29
CA THR A 330 26.73 -16.61 -14.88
C THR A 330 27.94 -17.33 -15.48
N MET A 331 27.96 -18.67 -15.49
CA MET A 331 29.00 -19.45 -16.18
C MET A 331 29.07 -19.15 -17.68
N ARG A 332 27.91 -19.02 -18.33
CA ARG A 332 27.82 -18.72 -19.77
C ARG A 332 28.29 -17.30 -20.09
N GLU A 333 28.03 -16.34 -19.22
CA GLU A 333 28.56 -14.97 -19.33
C GLU A 333 30.08 -14.96 -19.15
N SER A 334 30.60 -15.63 -18.11
CA SER A 334 32.05 -15.74 -17.91
C SER A 334 32.77 -16.42 -19.08
N ARG A 335 32.17 -17.44 -19.70
CA ARG A 335 32.72 -18.07 -20.93
C ARG A 335 32.69 -17.14 -22.14
N ARG A 336 31.66 -16.29 -22.27
CA ARG A 336 31.59 -15.28 -23.33
C ARG A 336 32.64 -14.20 -23.15
N ASP A 337 32.86 -13.74 -21.91
CA ASP A 337 33.86 -12.72 -21.60
C ASP A 337 35.29 -13.24 -21.82
N PHE A 338 35.56 -14.50 -21.45
CA PHE A 338 36.83 -15.16 -21.78
C PHE A 338 37.03 -15.35 -23.28
N SER A 339 35.98 -15.71 -24.02
CA SER A 339 36.03 -15.83 -25.48
C SER A 339 36.30 -14.48 -26.15
N TRP A 340 35.71 -13.40 -25.65
CA TRP A 340 35.93 -12.05 -26.17
C TRP A 340 37.35 -11.56 -25.89
N ALA A 341 37.86 -11.78 -24.67
CA ALA A 341 39.24 -11.43 -24.29
C ALA A 341 40.30 -12.24 -25.08
N ALA A 342 40.04 -13.52 -25.37
CA ALA A 342 40.92 -14.36 -26.17
C ALA A 342 40.92 -14.01 -27.67
N SER A 343 39.82 -13.46 -28.19
CA SER A 343 39.75 -12.93 -29.55
C SER A 343 40.48 -11.59 -29.68
N LEU A 344 40.43 -10.73 -28.65
CA LEU A 344 41.15 -9.45 -28.65
C LEU A 344 42.68 -9.63 -28.61
N LYS A 345 43.20 -10.67 -27.93
CA LYS A 345 44.64 -10.98 -27.88
C LYS A 345 45.20 -11.63 -29.15
N ARG A 346 44.36 -12.13 -30.06
CA ARG A 346 44.78 -12.74 -31.34
C ARG A 346 44.77 -11.77 -32.53
N GLY A 347 44.33 -10.53 -32.32
CA GLY A 347 44.28 -9.49 -33.35
C GLY A 347 45.46 -8.51 -33.36
N THR A 348 46.47 -8.72 -32.50
CA THR A 348 47.68 -7.88 -32.42
C THR A 348 48.94 -8.75 -32.54
N THR A 349 49.21 -9.21 -33.76
CA THR A 349 50.55 -9.55 -34.28
C THR A 349 50.52 -9.37 -35.78
#